data_AF-A0A259J2K5-F1
#
_entry.id   AF-A0A259J2K5-F1
#
_cell.length_a   1.000
_cell.length_b   1.000
_cell.length_c   1.000
_cell.angle_alpha   90.00
_cell.angle_beta   90.00
_cell.angle_gamma   90.00
#
_symmetry.space_group_name_H-M   'P 1'
#
loop_
_entity.id
_entity.type
_entity.pdbx_description
1 polymer ?
#
loop_
_entity_poly.entity_id
_entity_poly.type
_entity_poly.pdbx_seq_one_letter_code
_entity_poly.pdbx_strand_id
1 'polypeptide(L)'
;GDIEEVRTILEDFGLEPSFLPDLGGSLDGHIPDEFTPTTIGGIGVEEVATMGQAAWTIAIGAQMQRAAEAMEKKAGTPFKVFERLCGLGPNDAFISFLSEISGRPVPLKYRRQRGQLVDAMLDAHFHVGGRKLAIGAEPDLLFDLSSMLHELGAHVTAAVTTTQSPVLARVETDDVLIGDLEDLETLAKARGCDLLVTHSHGRQAAERLHIPFYRAGMPMFDRLGAGHQLSVGYRGTRDTIFHISNLIIADHEENHEPTPDTWRITDDAAGHAAATH
;
A
#
# COMPACT_ATOMS: atom_id res chain seq x y z
N GLY A 1 -11.18 -6.96 -2.42
CA GLY A 1 -10.03 -6.81 -3.34
C GLY A 1 -8.86 -7.66 -2.90
N ASP A 2 -8.03 -7.20 -1.96
CA ASP A 2 -6.75 -7.86 -1.63
C ASP A 2 -6.88 -9.33 -1.20
N ILE A 3 -7.83 -9.68 -0.33
CA ILE A 3 -8.05 -11.08 0.10
C ILE A 3 -8.38 -11.99 -1.09
N GLU A 4 -9.19 -11.52 -2.04
CA GLU A 4 -9.58 -12.30 -3.22
C GLU A 4 -8.40 -12.53 -4.17
N GLU A 5 -7.51 -11.55 -4.31
CA GLU A 5 -6.28 -11.71 -5.09
C GLU A 5 -5.35 -12.72 -4.43
N VAL A 6 -5.12 -12.60 -3.12
CA VAL A 6 -4.28 -13.57 -2.38
C VAL A 6 -4.87 -14.98 -2.49
N ARG A 7 -6.19 -15.13 -2.36
CA ARG A 7 -6.89 -16.41 -2.55
C ARG A 7 -6.63 -16.98 -3.94
N THR A 8 -6.87 -16.17 -4.97
CA THR A 8 -6.62 -16.56 -6.37
C THR A 8 -5.17 -17.03 -6.54
N ILE A 9 -4.21 -16.24 -6.04
CA ILE A 9 -2.78 -16.59 -6.11
C ILE A 9 -2.51 -17.94 -5.46
N LEU A 10 -3.01 -18.20 -4.24
CA LEU A 10 -2.81 -19.47 -3.54
C LEU A 10 -3.40 -20.65 -4.33
N GLU A 11 -4.62 -20.49 -4.86
CA GLU A 11 -5.33 -21.49 -5.66
C GLU A 11 -4.65 -21.79 -7.00
N ASP A 12 -3.96 -20.83 -7.61
CA ASP A 12 -3.18 -21.05 -8.83
C ASP A 12 -1.94 -21.94 -8.60
N PHE A 13 -1.44 -22.00 -7.36
CA PHE A 13 -0.47 -23.00 -6.92
C PHE A 13 -1.14 -24.31 -6.45
N GLY A 14 -2.47 -24.41 -6.57
CA GLY A 14 -3.33 -25.49 -6.11
C GLY A 14 -3.19 -25.81 -4.63
N LEU A 15 -3.00 -24.75 -3.84
CA LEU A 15 -3.22 -24.79 -2.41
C LEU A 15 -4.71 -24.55 -2.13
N GLU A 16 -5.19 -25.03 -0.99
CA GLU A 16 -6.56 -24.81 -0.53
C GLU A 16 -6.51 -23.86 0.69
N PRO A 17 -6.79 -22.56 0.51
CA PRO A 17 -6.56 -21.58 1.56
C PRO A 17 -7.80 -21.33 2.43
N SER A 18 -7.61 -21.35 3.75
CA SER A 18 -8.55 -20.82 4.75
C SER A 18 -8.05 -19.46 5.26
N PHE A 19 -8.91 -18.43 5.25
CA PHE A 19 -8.56 -17.07 5.65
C PHE A 19 -9.17 -16.72 7.00
N LEU A 20 -8.36 -16.18 7.92
CA LEU A 20 -8.82 -15.72 9.23
C LEU A 20 -8.25 -14.33 9.57
N PRO A 21 -9.09 -13.29 9.63
CA PRO A 21 -10.50 -13.24 9.20
C PRO A 21 -10.64 -13.26 7.67
N ASP A 22 -11.81 -13.66 7.18
CA ASP A 22 -12.15 -13.60 5.75
C ASP A 22 -13.14 -12.45 5.47
N LEU A 23 -12.59 -11.27 5.20
CA LEU A 23 -13.37 -10.11 4.78
C LEU A 23 -13.81 -10.18 3.32
N GLY A 24 -13.11 -10.96 2.50
CA GLY A 24 -13.46 -11.14 1.08
C GLY A 24 -14.80 -11.85 0.94
N GLY A 25 -15.06 -12.86 1.75
CA GLY A 25 -16.37 -13.52 1.77
C GLY A 25 -17.46 -12.76 2.52
N SER A 26 -17.13 -11.75 3.33
CA SER A 26 -18.09 -11.13 4.26
C SER A 26 -18.44 -9.66 4.00
N LEU A 27 -17.61 -8.95 3.24
CA LEU A 27 -17.79 -7.52 2.90
C LEU A 27 -17.60 -7.25 1.40
N ASP A 28 -18.00 -8.18 0.54
CA ASP A 28 -17.97 -8.09 -0.94
C ASP A 28 -19.24 -7.47 -1.56
N GLY A 29 -20.26 -7.20 -0.75
CA GLY A 29 -21.52 -6.61 -1.21
C GLY A 29 -22.51 -7.61 -1.80
N HIS A 30 -22.35 -8.92 -1.58
CA HIS A 30 -23.42 -9.87 -1.93
C HIS A 30 -24.69 -9.58 -1.12
N ILE A 31 -25.82 -9.55 -1.82
CA ILE A 31 -27.11 -9.22 -1.21
C ILE A 31 -27.82 -10.54 -0.91
N PRO A 32 -28.15 -10.85 0.36
CA PRO A 32 -28.93 -12.04 0.69
C PRO A 32 -30.36 -11.91 0.19
N ASP A 33 -31.00 -13.05 -0.05
CA ASP A 33 -32.44 -13.10 -0.39
C ASP A 33 -33.31 -12.59 0.78
N GLU A 34 -32.87 -12.80 2.03
CA GLU A 34 -33.54 -12.33 3.24
C GLU A 34 -32.60 -11.50 4.13
N PHE A 35 -33.15 -10.48 4.79
CA PHE A 35 -32.37 -9.66 5.72
C PHE A 35 -31.77 -10.52 6.84
N THR A 36 -30.46 -10.43 7.00
CA THR A 36 -29.74 -11.10 8.10
C THR A 36 -29.11 -10.04 9.00
N PRO A 37 -29.29 -10.10 10.33
CA PRO A 37 -28.73 -9.11 11.26
C PRO A 37 -27.22 -9.27 11.49
N THR A 38 -26.64 -10.38 11.03
CA THR A 38 -25.21 -10.67 11.08
C THR A 38 -24.63 -10.64 9.67
N THR A 39 -23.32 -10.37 9.59
CA THR A 39 -22.58 -10.48 8.33
C THR A 39 -22.72 -11.89 7.75
N ILE A 40 -22.87 -11.97 6.43
CA ILE A 40 -23.03 -13.23 5.70
C ILE A 40 -21.70 -13.55 5.04
N GLY A 41 -21.35 -14.84 4.99
CA GLY A 41 -20.06 -15.31 4.48
C GLY A 41 -18.89 -15.08 5.43
N GLY A 42 -17.67 -15.18 4.90
CA GLY A 42 -16.43 -15.26 5.67
C GLY A 42 -16.16 -16.66 6.23
N ILE A 43 -15.20 -16.78 7.15
CA ILE A 43 -14.76 -18.06 7.69
C ILE A 43 -15.65 -18.56 8.82
N GLY A 44 -16.08 -19.83 8.73
CA GLY A 44 -16.92 -20.48 9.73
C GLY A 44 -16.13 -20.95 10.96
N VAL A 45 -16.78 -21.03 12.13
CA VAL A 45 -16.14 -21.52 13.36
C VAL A 45 -15.64 -22.97 13.22
N GLU A 46 -16.37 -23.80 12.46
CA GLU A 46 -15.95 -25.17 12.15
C GLU A 46 -14.66 -25.21 11.32
N GLU A 47 -14.54 -24.33 10.32
CA GLU A 47 -13.33 -24.21 9.51
C GLU A 47 -12.15 -23.71 10.37
N VAL A 48 -12.37 -22.70 11.22
CA VAL A 48 -11.37 -22.23 12.21
C VAL A 48 -10.89 -23.39 13.09
N ALA A 49 -11.78 -24.27 13.53
CA ALA A 49 -11.41 -25.43 14.34
C ALA A 49 -10.48 -26.41 13.60
N THR A 50 -10.58 -26.48 12.27
CA THR A 50 -9.73 -27.33 11.42
C THR A 50 -8.41 -26.68 10.99
N MET A 51 -8.24 -25.36 11.13
CA MET A 51 -7.04 -24.64 10.66
C MET A 51 -5.73 -25.16 11.24
N GLY A 52 -5.74 -25.77 12.43
CA GLY A 52 -4.55 -26.41 13.01
C GLY A 52 -4.03 -27.62 12.22
N GLN A 53 -4.78 -28.11 11.23
CA GLN A 53 -4.38 -29.20 10.34
C GLN A 53 -3.69 -28.68 9.06
N ALA A 54 -3.60 -27.36 8.87
CA ALA A 54 -2.96 -26.78 7.71
C ALA A 54 -1.47 -27.14 7.65
N ALA A 55 -0.95 -27.30 6.43
CA ALA A 55 0.48 -27.55 6.21
C ALA A 55 1.34 -26.32 6.55
N TRP A 56 0.80 -25.12 6.37
CA TRP A 56 1.46 -23.84 6.60
C TRP A 56 0.48 -22.79 7.11
N THR A 57 0.97 -21.92 7.99
CA THR A 57 0.29 -20.65 8.33
C THR A 57 1.01 -19.50 7.63
N ILE A 58 0.31 -18.76 6.79
CA ILE A 58 0.84 -17.57 6.12
C ILE A 58 0.24 -16.35 6.82
N ALA A 59 1.08 -15.58 7.50
CA ALA A 59 0.68 -14.33 8.13
C ALA A 59 1.05 -13.14 7.23
N ILE A 60 0.09 -12.25 7.00
CA ILE A 60 0.24 -11.08 6.13
C ILE A 60 0.16 -9.83 7.01
N GLY A 61 1.17 -8.97 6.94
CA GLY A 61 1.37 -7.85 7.85
C GLY A 61 2.19 -8.27 9.08
N ALA A 62 3.11 -7.41 9.51
CA ALA A 62 3.96 -7.67 10.67
C ALA A 62 3.15 -7.77 11.96
N GLN A 63 2.02 -7.06 12.05
CA GLN A 63 1.11 -7.17 13.19
C GLN A 63 0.58 -8.59 13.42
N MET A 64 0.56 -9.43 12.37
CA MET A 64 0.09 -10.81 12.43
C MET A 64 1.12 -11.80 13.01
N GLN A 65 2.35 -11.36 13.30
CA GLN A 65 3.40 -12.20 13.89
C GLN A 65 2.91 -12.94 15.15
N ARG A 66 2.28 -12.22 16.08
CA ARG A 66 1.80 -12.81 17.35
C ARG A 66 0.72 -13.87 17.13
N ALA A 67 -0.14 -13.67 16.13
CA ALA A 67 -1.17 -14.64 15.78
C ALA A 67 -0.55 -15.91 15.18
N ALA A 68 0.45 -15.75 14.31
CA ALA A 68 1.19 -16.86 13.71
C ALA A 68 1.96 -17.70 14.75
N GLU A 69 2.68 -17.04 15.67
CA GLU A 69 3.36 -17.70 16.79
C GLU A 69 2.39 -18.45 17.70
N ALA A 70 1.21 -17.87 17.96
CA ALA A 70 0.18 -18.52 18.75
C ALA A 70 -0.36 -19.78 18.05
N MET A 71 -0.53 -19.73 16.73
CA MET A 71 -0.94 -20.89 15.92
C MET A 71 0.12 -21.99 15.93
N GLU A 72 1.40 -21.64 15.72
CA GLU A 72 2.50 -22.60 15.79
C GLU A 72 2.59 -23.25 17.18
N LYS A 73 2.53 -22.46 18.26
CA LYS A 73 2.57 -22.99 19.63
C LYS A 73 1.40 -23.94 19.93
N LYS A 74 0.22 -23.67 19.36
CA LYS A 74 -1.01 -24.43 19.65
C LYS A 74 -1.15 -25.69 18.78
N ALA A 75 -0.79 -25.60 17.49
CA ALA A 75 -1.04 -26.64 16.50
C ALA A 75 0.22 -27.29 15.93
N GLY A 76 1.40 -26.68 16.12
CA GLY A 76 2.67 -27.15 15.55
C GLY A 76 2.84 -26.83 14.06
N THR A 77 1.89 -26.12 13.45
CA THR A 77 1.95 -25.72 12.05
C THR A 77 3.06 -24.67 11.85
N PRO A 78 4.03 -24.90 10.94
CA PRO A 78 5.05 -23.91 10.64
C PRO A 78 4.40 -22.67 10.01
N PHE A 79 5.01 -21.51 10.25
CA PHE A 79 4.50 -20.25 9.69
C PHE A 79 5.55 -19.44 8.96
N LYS A 80 5.08 -18.54 8.09
CA LYS A 80 5.89 -17.49 7.48
C LYS A 80 5.12 -16.18 7.49
N VAL A 81 5.82 -15.10 7.87
CA VAL A 81 5.27 -13.75 7.83
C VAL A 81 5.73 -13.03 6.58
N PHE A 82 4.76 -12.44 5.88
CA PHE A 82 4.95 -11.50 4.79
C PHE A 82 4.50 -10.13 5.24
N GLU A 83 5.46 -9.30 5.63
CA GLU A 83 5.18 -7.97 6.19
C GLU A 83 4.65 -6.98 5.14
N ARG A 84 4.92 -7.28 3.86
CA ARG A 84 4.53 -6.50 2.69
C ARG A 84 4.02 -7.42 1.60
N LEU A 85 3.04 -6.95 0.83
CA LEU A 85 2.63 -7.57 -0.44
C LEU A 85 2.46 -6.52 -1.56
N CYS A 86 2.84 -5.27 -1.31
CA CYS A 86 2.97 -4.23 -2.32
C CYS A 86 4.46 -4.01 -2.68
N GLY A 87 4.77 -3.89 -3.97
CA GLY A 87 6.15 -3.73 -4.47
C GLY A 87 6.68 -4.98 -5.18
N LEU A 88 7.82 -4.86 -5.86
CA LEU A 88 8.37 -5.95 -6.67
C LEU A 88 8.97 -7.06 -5.78
N GLY A 89 9.83 -6.67 -4.84
CA GLY A 89 10.55 -7.59 -3.96
C GLY A 89 9.65 -8.44 -3.07
N PRO A 90 8.65 -7.85 -2.36
CA PRO A 90 7.73 -8.61 -1.54
C PRO A 90 6.91 -9.64 -2.33
N ASN A 91 6.48 -9.27 -3.54
CA ASN A 91 5.75 -10.18 -4.42
C ASN A 91 6.63 -11.29 -4.99
N ASP A 92 7.89 -11.00 -5.35
CA ASP A 92 8.86 -12.03 -5.74
C ASP A 92 9.07 -13.05 -4.61
N ALA A 93 9.19 -12.59 -3.37
CA ALA A 93 9.35 -13.43 -2.19
C ALA A 93 8.11 -14.29 -1.90
N PHE A 94 6.92 -13.72 -2.03
CA PHE A 94 5.65 -14.43 -1.83
C PHE A 94 5.47 -15.54 -2.88
N ILE A 95 5.61 -15.21 -4.16
CA ILE A 95 5.46 -16.16 -5.27
C ILE A 95 6.50 -17.28 -5.21
N SER A 96 7.74 -16.95 -4.85
CA SER A 96 8.80 -17.97 -4.69
C SER A 96 8.48 -18.93 -3.55
N PHE A 97 8.00 -18.43 -2.41
CA PHE A 97 7.59 -19.25 -1.29
C PHE A 97 6.42 -20.17 -1.64
N LEU A 98 5.41 -19.67 -2.36
CA LEU A 98 4.30 -20.52 -2.80
C LEU A 98 4.75 -21.64 -3.73
N SER A 99 5.69 -21.36 -4.64
CA SER A 99 6.31 -22.38 -5.49
C SER A 99 7.05 -23.44 -4.67
N GLU A 100 7.78 -23.02 -3.64
CA GLU A 100 8.51 -23.90 -2.72
C GLU A 100 7.57 -24.83 -1.95
N ILE A 101 6.57 -24.29 -1.25
CA ILE A 101 5.70 -25.09 -0.37
C ILE A 101 4.71 -25.98 -1.15
N SER A 102 4.33 -25.57 -2.36
CA SER A 102 3.43 -26.37 -3.22
C SER A 102 4.17 -27.39 -4.06
N GLY A 103 5.50 -27.24 -4.24
CA GLY A 103 6.29 -28.01 -5.19
C GLY A 103 5.92 -27.77 -6.66
N ARG A 104 5.11 -26.74 -6.96
CA ARG A 104 4.65 -26.43 -8.32
C ARG A 104 5.46 -25.29 -8.94
N PRO A 105 5.70 -25.32 -10.26
CA PRO A 105 6.35 -24.21 -10.94
C PRO A 105 5.46 -22.96 -10.89
N VAL A 106 6.08 -21.78 -10.88
CA VAL A 106 5.36 -20.49 -10.93
C VAL A 106 4.52 -20.42 -12.22
N PRO A 107 3.18 -20.21 -12.12
CA PRO A 107 2.31 -20.06 -13.28
C PRO A 107 2.76 -18.93 -14.22
N LEU A 108 2.69 -19.16 -15.54
CA LEU A 108 3.19 -18.23 -16.55
C LEU A 108 2.59 -16.82 -16.46
N LYS A 109 1.34 -16.71 -15.99
CA LYS A 109 0.66 -15.41 -15.82
C LYS A 109 1.40 -14.49 -14.85
N TYR A 110 2.02 -15.01 -13.80
CA TYR A 110 2.77 -14.22 -12.83
C TYR A 110 4.10 -13.72 -13.37
N ARG A 111 4.77 -14.51 -14.23
CA ARG A 111 5.95 -14.03 -14.95
C ARG A 111 5.62 -12.83 -15.83
N ARG A 112 4.46 -12.87 -16.50
CA ARG A 112 3.96 -11.76 -17.32
C ARG A 112 3.59 -10.56 -16.46
N GLN A 113 2.83 -10.75 -15.38
CA GLN A 113 2.43 -9.65 -14.49
C GLN A 113 3.64 -8.98 -13.83
N ARG A 114 4.65 -9.76 -13.41
CA ARG A 114 5.92 -9.23 -12.92
C ARG A 114 6.60 -8.34 -13.94
N GLY A 115 6.67 -8.78 -15.20
CA GLY A 115 7.22 -7.97 -16.29
C GLY A 115 6.44 -6.66 -16.50
N GLN A 116 5.11 -6.71 -16.42
CA GLN A 116 4.25 -5.53 -16.51
C GLN A 116 4.43 -4.57 -15.32
N LEU A 117 4.70 -5.09 -14.12
CA LEU A 117 5.02 -4.26 -12.97
C LEU A 117 6.36 -3.54 -13.18
N VAL A 118 7.40 -4.25 -13.61
CA VAL A 118 8.73 -3.65 -13.88
C VAL A 118 8.62 -2.54 -14.94
N ASP A 119 7.86 -2.79 -16.02
CA ASP A 119 7.56 -1.81 -17.07
C ASP A 119 6.85 -0.57 -16.49
N ALA A 120 5.81 -0.77 -15.69
CA ALA A 120 5.11 0.31 -15.00
C ALA A 120 6.01 1.12 -14.05
N MET A 121 6.94 0.46 -13.35
CA MET A 121 7.92 1.14 -12.51
C MET A 121 8.87 2.01 -13.36
N LEU A 122 9.30 1.52 -14.52
CA LEU A 122 10.13 2.29 -15.47
C LEU A 122 9.39 3.48 -16.09
N ASP A 123 8.07 3.42 -16.26
CA ASP A 123 7.32 4.59 -16.73
C ASP A 123 7.03 5.58 -15.60
N ALA A 124 6.65 5.07 -14.43
CA ALA A 124 6.22 5.88 -13.29
C ALA A 124 7.36 6.63 -12.59
N HIS A 125 8.60 6.11 -12.61
CA HIS A 125 9.72 6.74 -11.89
C HIS A 125 9.99 8.18 -12.37
N PHE A 126 9.65 8.53 -13.61
CA PHE A 126 9.78 9.91 -14.12
C PHE A 126 8.87 10.91 -13.40
N HIS A 127 7.75 10.44 -12.84
CA HIS A 127 6.76 11.28 -12.14
C HIS A 127 6.86 11.18 -10.62
N VAL A 128 7.17 9.97 -10.11
CA VAL A 128 7.25 9.67 -8.68
C VAL A 128 8.66 9.92 -8.11
N GLY A 129 9.70 9.72 -8.91
CA GLY A 129 11.09 9.87 -8.48
C GLY A 129 11.40 11.29 -8.01
N GLY A 130 12.08 11.42 -6.87
CA GLY A 130 12.45 12.69 -6.26
C GLY A 130 11.33 13.42 -5.51
N ARG A 131 10.08 12.94 -5.61
CA ARG A 131 8.94 13.51 -4.87
C ARG A 131 9.15 13.37 -3.36
N LYS A 132 8.69 14.37 -2.61
CA LYS A 132 8.70 14.38 -1.14
C LYS A 132 7.34 13.94 -0.63
N LEU A 133 7.30 12.71 -0.15
CA LEU A 133 6.08 12.07 0.33
C LEU A 133 5.78 12.45 1.79
N ALA A 134 4.53 12.87 2.03
CA ALA A 134 3.87 12.83 3.32
C ALA A 134 2.93 11.62 3.37
N ILE A 135 3.12 10.70 4.33
CA ILE A 135 2.29 9.51 4.51
C ILE A 135 1.77 9.40 5.93
N GLY A 136 0.45 9.20 6.05
CA GLY A 136 -0.25 8.97 7.31
C GLY A 136 -1.02 7.66 7.26
N ALA A 137 -0.58 6.64 7.98
CA ALA A 137 -1.24 5.34 7.99
C ALA A 137 -0.91 4.54 9.27
N GLU A 138 -1.67 3.48 9.53
CA GLU A 138 -1.27 2.47 10.51
C GLU A 138 0.08 1.83 10.10
N PRO A 139 0.86 1.28 11.05
CA PRO A 139 2.25 0.89 10.81
C PRO A 139 2.52 -0.05 9.61
N ASP A 140 1.71 -1.07 9.39
CA ASP A 140 1.94 -2.07 8.34
C ASP A 140 1.68 -1.45 6.96
N LEU A 141 0.55 -0.77 6.76
CA LEU A 141 0.23 -0.04 5.53
C LEU A 141 1.21 1.10 5.27
N LEU A 142 1.63 1.83 6.32
CA LEU A 142 2.65 2.87 6.20
C LEU A 142 3.94 2.24 5.65
N PHE A 143 4.41 1.15 6.25
CA PHE A 143 5.61 0.46 5.80
C PHE A 143 5.47 -0.09 4.38
N ASP A 144 4.32 -0.67 4.02
CA ASP A 144 4.09 -1.27 2.71
C ASP A 144 4.14 -0.23 1.58
N LEU A 145 3.32 0.81 1.69
CA LEU A 145 3.22 1.85 0.64
C LEU A 145 4.44 2.76 0.58
N SER A 146 4.99 3.15 1.73
CA SER A 146 6.19 4.01 1.76
C SER A 146 7.39 3.29 1.16
N SER A 147 7.56 2.00 1.43
CA SER A 147 8.65 1.21 0.84
C SER A 147 8.48 1.06 -0.67
N MET A 148 7.26 0.79 -1.15
CA MET A 148 7.00 0.71 -2.60
C MET A 148 7.28 2.04 -3.31
N LEU A 149 6.88 3.16 -2.72
CA LEU A 149 7.16 4.50 -3.28
C LEU A 149 8.65 4.86 -3.19
N HIS A 150 9.34 4.43 -2.13
CA HIS A 150 10.78 4.57 -2.02
C HIS A 150 11.52 3.75 -3.10
N GLU A 151 11.06 2.53 -3.41
CA GLU A 151 11.57 1.71 -4.52
C GLU A 151 11.40 2.40 -5.90
N LEU A 152 10.46 3.34 -6.03
CA LEU A 152 10.28 4.21 -7.20
C LEU A 152 11.08 5.52 -7.15
N GLY A 153 11.83 5.75 -6.07
CA GLY A 153 12.67 6.93 -5.88
C GLY A 153 12.00 8.10 -5.17
N ALA A 154 10.81 7.92 -4.57
CA ALA A 154 10.23 8.95 -3.71
C ALA A 154 10.97 9.03 -2.36
N HIS A 155 11.02 10.22 -1.78
CA HIS A 155 11.60 10.50 -0.47
C HIS A 155 10.50 10.58 0.59
N VAL A 156 10.42 9.59 1.47
CA VAL A 156 9.52 9.63 2.63
C VAL A 156 10.01 10.72 3.56
N THR A 157 9.33 11.86 3.54
CA THR A 157 9.80 13.09 4.19
C THR A 157 8.98 13.40 5.43
N ALA A 158 7.71 13.02 5.47
CA ALA A 158 6.88 13.07 6.66
C ALA A 158 6.13 11.75 6.80
N ALA A 159 6.40 11.00 7.87
CA ALA A 159 5.74 9.74 8.17
C ALA A 159 5.04 9.86 9.54
N VAL A 160 3.71 9.71 9.55
CA VAL A 160 2.91 9.73 10.78
C VAL A 160 2.10 8.45 10.91
N THR A 161 2.12 7.85 12.10
CA THR A 161 1.37 6.63 12.42
C THR A 161 0.63 6.72 13.73
N THR A 162 -0.24 5.76 14.00
CA THR A 162 -1.15 5.75 15.15
C THR A 162 -0.64 4.98 16.36
N THR A 163 0.36 4.09 16.18
CA THR A 163 0.85 3.22 17.26
C THR A 163 2.29 2.77 17.03
N GLN A 164 2.96 2.33 18.10
CA GLN A 164 4.31 1.78 18.01
C GLN A 164 4.28 0.40 17.35
N SER A 165 5.20 0.18 16.40
CA SER A 165 5.44 -1.12 15.80
C SER A 165 6.94 -1.32 15.51
N PRO A 166 7.47 -2.56 15.55
CA PRO A 166 8.84 -2.84 15.13
C PRO A 166 9.13 -2.50 13.67
N VAL A 167 8.12 -2.48 12.79
CA VAL A 167 8.32 -2.17 11.36
C VAL A 167 8.79 -0.75 11.11
N LEU A 168 8.47 0.18 12.01
CA LEU A 168 8.77 1.60 11.86
C LEU A 168 10.27 1.88 11.75
N ALA A 169 11.12 1.05 12.36
CA ALA A 169 12.58 1.17 12.30
C ALA A 169 13.17 0.83 10.91
N ARG A 170 12.35 0.30 9.99
CA ARG A 170 12.74 -0.06 8.62
C ARG A 170 12.08 0.81 7.56
N VAL A 171 11.29 1.81 7.98
CA VAL A 171 10.78 2.82 7.05
C VAL A 171 11.95 3.71 6.66
N GLU A 172 12.17 3.89 5.37
CA GLU A 172 13.27 4.71 4.81
C GLU A 172 12.93 6.22 4.94
N THR A 173 13.03 6.73 6.16
CA THR A 173 12.77 8.12 6.58
C THR A 173 13.67 8.49 7.77
N ASP A 174 13.87 9.78 8.03
CA ASP A 174 14.64 10.25 9.19
C ASP A 174 13.93 9.91 10.52
N ASP A 175 12.61 10.09 10.54
CA ASP A 175 11.76 9.85 11.70
C ASP A 175 10.35 9.41 11.29
N VAL A 176 9.74 8.60 12.14
CA VAL A 176 8.31 8.28 12.11
C VAL A 176 7.67 8.79 13.39
N LEU A 177 6.71 9.69 13.26
CA LEU A 177 5.99 10.25 14.39
C LEU A 177 4.76 9.39 14.72
N ILE A 178 4.57 9.08 15.99
CA ILE A 178 3.29 8.56 16.49
C ILE A 178 2.42 9.78 16.83
N GLY A 179 1.39 10.03 16.02
CA GLY A 179 0.62 11.27 16.07
C GLY A 179 -0.66 11.17 15.23
N ASP A 180 -1.14 12.32 14.76
CA ASP A 180 -2.39 12.42 14.01
C ASP A 180 -2.26 13.18 12.68
N LEU A 181 -3.40 13.51 12.06
CA LEU A 181 -3.41 14.20 10.77
C LEU A 181 -3.01 15.67 10.86
N GLU A 182 -3.14 16.33 12.02
CA GLU A 182 -2.67 17.69 12.23
C GLU A 182 -1.14 17.71 12.22
N ASP A 183 -0.51 16.73 12.87
CA ASP A 183 0.94 16.53 12.82
C ASP A 183 1.41 16.28 11.38
N LEU A 184 0.71 15.39 10.65
CA LEU A 184 1.04 15.06 9.26
C LEU A 184 1.02 16.30 8.37
N GLU A 185 -0.03 17.12 8.46
CA GLU A 185 -0.14 18.35 7.68
C GLU A 185 0.96 19.36 8.05
N THR A 186 1.23 19.52 9.34
CA THR A 186 2.26 20.44 9.84
C THR A 186 3.64 20.03 9.33
N LEU A 187 3.98 18.75 9.42
CA LEU A 187 5.24 18.21 8.91
C LEU A 187 5.33 18.31 7.39
N ALA A 188 4.26 17.97 6.67
CA ALA A 188 4.19 18.06 5.22
C ALA A 188 4.48 19.48 4.74
N LYS A 189 3.85 20.49 5.38
CA LYS A 189 4.10 21.90 5.10
C LYS A 189 5.54 22.31 5.42
N ALA A 190 6.02 21.97 6.62
CA ALA A 190 7.33 22.40 7.09
C ALA A 190 8.47 21.81 6.26
N ARG A 191 8.31 20.59 5.75
CA ARG A 191 9.34 19.87 4.99
C ARG A 191 9.16 19.99 3.47
N GLY A 192 8.10 20.67 3.02
CA GLY A 192 7.80 20.92 1.62
C GLY A 192 7.47 19.64 0.86
N CYS A 193 6.61 18.79 1.43
CA CYS A 193 6.11 17.60 0.76
C CYS A 193 5.21 18.00 -0.43
N ASP A 194 5.25 17.21 -1.50
CA ASP A 194 4.53 17.43 -2.75
C ASP A 194 3.67 16.24 -3.18
N LEU A 195 3.50 15.25 -2.30
CA LEU A 195 2.57 14.13 -2.44
C LEU A 195 2.03 13.73 -1.06
N LEU A 196 0.72 13.60 -0.93
CA LEU A 196 0.07 13.13 0.29
C LEU A 196 -0.55 11.74 0.09
N VAL A 197 -0.28 10.81 1.01
CA VAL A 197 -0.89 9.48 1.08
C VAL A 197 -1.53 9.28 2.44
N THR A 198 -2.86 9.20 2.51
CA THR A 198 -3.60 8.82 3.72
C THR A 198 -5.06 8.51 3.38
N HIS A 199 -5.90 8.24 4.37
CA HIS A 199 -7.32 7.92 4.20
C HIS A 199 -8.18 9.19 4.02
N SER A 200 -9.50 9.09 3.81
CA SER A 200 -10.36 10.21 3.34
C SER A 200 -10.32 11.49 4.19
N HIS A 201 -9.92 11.43 5.46
CA HIS A 201 -9.78 12.62 6.30
C HIS A 201 -8.64 13.54 5.85
N GLY A 202 -7.63 13.04 5.13
CA GLY A 202 -6.53 13.84 4.59
C GLY A 202 -6.93 14.83 3.49
N ARG A 203 -8.14 14.74 2.93
CA ARG A 203 -8.58 15.62 1.82
C ARG A 203 -8.47 17.11 2.14
N GLN A 204 -8.70 17.49 3.40
CA GLN A 204 -8.65 18.89 3.82
C GLN A 204 -7.20 19.40 3.93
N ALA A 205 -6.28 18.55 4.41
CA ALA A 205 -4.86 18.86 4.45
C ALA A 205 -4.32 19.01 3.02
N ALA A 206 -4.66 18.07 2.13
CA ALA A 206 -4.29 18.15 0.72
C ALA A 206 -4.74 19.45 0.05
N GLU A 207 -6.00 19.84 0.26
CA GLU A 207 -6.58 21.07 -0.29
C GLU A 207 -5.84 22.31 0.21
N ARG A 208 -5.54 22.39 1.51
CA ARG A 208 -4.79 23.52 2.10
C ARG A 208 -3.32 23.57 1.68
N LEU A 209 -2.71 22.41 1.45
CA LEU A 209 -1.32 22.30 1.02
C LEU A 209 -1.16 22.47 -0.49
N HIS A 210 -2.23 22.35 -1.27
CA HIS A 210 -2.21 22.33 -2.74
C HIS A 210 -1.29 21.25 -3.30
N ILE A 211 -1.42 20.02 -2.79
CA ILE A 211 -0.63 18.87 -3.24
C ILE A 211 -1.52 17.68 -3.63
N PRO A 212 -1.09 16.84 -4.59
CA PRO A 212 -1.81 15.65 -4.99
C PRO A 212 -2.03 14.70 -3.79
N PHE A 213 -3.25 14.15 -3.70
CA PHE A 213 -3.66 13.30 -2.58
C PHE A 213 -4.19 11.94 -3.00
N TYR A 214 -3.40 10.90 -2.74
CA TYR A 214 -3.77 9.51 -2.92
C TYR A 214 -4.41 8.95 -1.66
N ARG A 215 -5.59 8.34 -1.83
CA ARG A 215 -6.36 7.77 -0.73
C ARG A 215 -5.94 6.34 -0.47
N ALA A 216 -5.47 6.06 0.75
CA ALA A 216 -5.10 4.72 1.19
C ALA A 216 -5.41 4.51 2.67
N GLY A 217 -5.81 3.28 3.02
CA GLY A 217 -6.17 2.89 4.38
C GLY A 217 -7.65 3.12 4.68
N MET A 218 -7.99 3.21 5.96
CA MET A 218 -9.38 3.36 6.42
C MET A 218 -9.53 4.54 7.37
N PRO A 219 -10.68 5.27 7.33
CA PRO A 219 -11.83 5.08 6.42
C PRO A 219 -11.68 5.72 5.03
N MET A 220 -12.32 5.11 4.04
CA MET A 220 -12.48 5.65 2.67
C MET A 220 -13.94 5.89 2.30
N PHE A 221 -14.51 7.01 2.75
CA PHE A 221 -15.94 7.31 2.59
C PHE A 221 -16.26 8.27 1.43
N ASP A 222 -15.26 8.92 0.85
CA ASP A 222 -15.44 9.88 -0.25
C ASP A 222 -15.15 9.26 -1.63
N ARG A 223 -15.05 7.93 -1.71
CA ARG A 223 -14.84 7.18 -2.95
C ARG A 223 -15.71 5.92 -2.96
N LEU A 224 -16.26 5.60 -4.12
CA LEU A 224 -16.92 4.32 -4.36
C LEU A 224 -15.88 3.22 -4.62
N GLY A 225 -16.20 2.00 -4.22
CA GLY A 225 -15.36 0.82 -4.49
C GLY A 225 -14.12 0.69 -3.61
N ALA A 226 -13.99 1.46 -2.52
CA ALA A 226 -12.81 1.41 -1.64
C ALA A 226 -12.49 0.00 -1.12
N GLY A 227 -13.50 -0.78 -0.70
CA GLY A 227 -13.31 -2.17 -0.25
C GLY A 227 -12.89 -3.16 -1.35
N HIS A 228 -13.02 -2.76 -2.62
CA HIS A 228 -12.64 -3.57 -3.78
C HIS A 228 -11.31 -3.14 -4.39
N GLN A 229 -10.67 -2.09 -3.88
CA GLN A 229 -9.35 -1.70 -4.35
C GLN A 229 -8.34 -2.82 -4.11
N LEU A 230 -7.39 -2.92 -5.03
CA LEU A 230 -6.35 -3.93 -5.05
C LEU A 230 -4.99 -3.25 -4.94
N SER A 231 -4.22 -3.62 -3.93
CA SER A 231 -2.87 -3.13 -3.66
C SER A 231 -1.83 -4.26 -3.65
N VAL A 232 -2.25 -5.49 -3.37
CA VAL A 232 -1.37 -6.66 -3.27
C VAL A 232 -1.14 -7.35 -4.62
N GLY A 233 -0.07 -8.14 -4.70
CA GLY A 233 0.27 -8.84 -5.93
C GLY A 233 0.88 -7.91 -6.97
N TYR A 234 1.52 -8.48 -8.00
CA TYR A 234 2.12 -7.68 -9.08
C TYR A 234 1.10 -6.75 -9.75
N ARG A 235 -0.14 -7.22 -9.93
CA ARG A 235 -1.22 -6.43 -10.54
C ARG A 235 -1.66 -5.28 -9.62
N GLY A 236 -1.92 -5.54 -8.35
CA GLY A 236 -2.33 -4.50 -7.39
C GLY A 236 -1.28 -3.43 -7.21
N THR A 237 -0.01 -3.85 -7.12
CA THR A 237 1.12 -2.90 -7.06
C THR A 237 1.16 -2.04 -8.32
N ARG A 238 1.10 -2.65 -9.51
CA ARG A 238 1.12 -1.93 -10.79
C ARG A 238 0.00 -0.90 -10.88
N ASP A 239 -1.22 -1.30 -10.55
CA ASP A 239 -2.39 -0.43 -10.66
C ASP A 239 -2.34 0.71 -9.63
N THR A 240 -1.82 0.44 -8.42
CA THR A 240 -1.52 1.47 -7.42
C THR A 240 -0.52 2.50 -7.93
N ILE A 241 0.56 2.05 -8.56
CA ILE A 241 1.58 2.93 -9.17
C ILE A 241 0.96 3.82 -10.24
N PHE A 242 0.12 3.26 -11.11
CA PHE A 242 -0.57 4.04 -12.15
C PHE A 242 -1.52 5.07 -11.55
N HIS A 243 -2.28 4.73 -10.52
CA HIS A 243 -3.18 5.69 -9.87
C HIS A 243 -2.42 6.88 -9.28
N ILE A 244 -1.31 6.62 -8.58
CA ILE A 244 -0.48 7.67 -7.99
C ILE A 244 0.18 8.51 -9.08
N SER A 245 0.72 7.89 -10.12
CA SER A 245 1.38 8.60 -11.21
C SER A 245 0.43 9.50 -11.99
N ASN A 246 -0.77 8.99 -12.33
CA ASN A 246 -1.79 9.77 -13.03
C ASN A 246 -2.32 10.93 -12.18
N LEU A 247 -2.41 10.74 -10.86
CA LEU A 247 -2.76 11.82 -9.94
C LEU A 247 -1.70 12.94 -9.96
N ILE A 248 -0.42 12.60 -9.97
CA ILE A 248 0.69 13.56 -10.04
C ILE A 248 0.67 14.29 -11.39
N ILE A 249 0.40 13.59 -12.50
CA ILE A 249 0.30 14.18 -13.84
C ILE A 249 -0.85 15.18 -13.89
N ALA A 250 -2.04 14.80 -13.40
CA ALA A 250 -3.20 15.69 -13.36
C ALA A 250 -2.93 16.96 -12.54
N ASP A 251 -2.31 16.83 -11.37
CA ASP A 251 -1.93 17.99 -10.56
C ASP A 251 -0.90 18.90 -11.26
N HIS A 252 0.05 18.32 -12.01
CA HIS A 252 1.00 19.10 -12.79
C HIS A 252 0.30 19.89 -13.93
N GLU A 253 -0.63 19.26 -14.65
CA GLU A 253 -1.41 19.90 -15.73
C GLU A 253 -2.32 21.02 -15.19
N GLU A 254 -2.97 20.81 -14.04
CA GLU A 254 -3.91 21.79 -13.48
C GLU A 254 -3.22 22.96 -12.77
N ASN A 255 -2.11 22.70 -12.05
CA ASN A 255 -1.55 23.65 -11.09
C ASN A 255 -0.14 24.13 -11.44
N HIS A 256 0.57 23.47 -12.36
CA HIS A 256 2.00 23.72 -12.62
C HIS A 256 2.33 23.95 -14.10
N GLU A 257 1.34 24.17 -14.96
CA GLU A 257 1.59 24.55 -16.34
C GLU A 257 2.36 25.88 -16.42
N PRO A 258 3.41 25.98 -17.28
CA PRO A 258 4.15 27.22 -17.46
C PRO A 258 3.26 28.32 -18.06
N THR A 259 2.71 29.19 -17.21
CA THR A 259 2.01 30.41 -17.65
C THR A 259 3.00 31.49 -18.04
N PRO A 260 2.65 32.50 -18.87
CA PRO A 260 3.55 33.61 -19.17
C PRO A 260 4.18 34.29 -17.94
N ASP A 261 3.52 34.22 -16.78
CA ASP A 261 4.03 34.72 -15.50
C ASP A 261 5.14 33.83 -14.89
N THR A 262 5.15 32.52 -15.15
CA THR A 262 6.29 31.63 -14.81
C THR A 262 7.51 31.83 -15.71
N TRP A 263 7.31 32.40 -16.91
CA TRP A 263 8.39 32.80 -17.82
C TRP A 263 8.93 34.20 -17.51
N ARG A 264 8.19 34.99 -16.72
CA ARG A 264 8.67 36.28 -16.23
C ARG A 264 9.71 36.02 -15.16
N ILE A 265 10.97 36.21 -15.53
CA ILE A 265 12.05 36.38 -14.57
C ILE A 265 11.70 37.62 -13.75
N THR A 266 11.24 37.43 -12.52
CA THR A 266 11.11 38.52 -11.56
C THR A 266 12.51 38.99 -11.17
N ASP A 267 12.69 40.30 -10.97
CA ASP A 267 14.01 40.93 -10.73
C ASP A 267 14.78 40.32 -9.54
N ASP A 268 14.11 39.59 -8.64
CA ASP A 268 14.75 38.85 -7.54
C ASP A 268 15.65 37.69 -8.03
N ALA A 269 15.31 37.03 -9.14
CA ALA A 269 16.13 35.97 -9.73
C ALA A 269 17.34 36.53 -10.52
N ALA A 270 17.25 37.77 -11.02
CA ALA A 270 18.36 38.45 -11.69
C ALA A 270 19.47 38.87 -10.70
N GLY A 271 19.11 39.12 -9.42
CA GLY A 271 20.06 39.50 -8.38
C GLY A 271 21.02 38.38 -7.93
N HIS A 272 20.62 37.12 -8.05
CA HIS A 272 21.47 35.98 -7.64
C HIS A 272 22.41 35.50 -8.76
N ALA A 273 22.05 35.69 -10.03
CA ALA A 273 22.92 35.35 -11.17
C ALA A 273 24.06 36.37 -11.38
N ALA A 274 23.92 37.60 -10.89
CA ALA A 274 24.92 38.66 -11.07
C ALA A 274 26.05 38.68 -10.01
N ALA A 275 25.98 37.85 -8.96
CA ALA A 275 26.96 37.84 -7.86
C ALA A 275 28.03 36.74 -7.96
N THR A 276 28.11 36.03 -9.09
CA THR A 276 29.16 35.03 -9.36
C THR A 276 29.89 35.36 -10.66
N HIS A 277 30.75 36.38 -10.60
CA HIS A 277 31.89 36.55 -11.49
C HIS A 277 33.04 37.22 -10.75
#